data_AF-A0A7R9XTU5-F1
#
_entry.id   AF-A0A7R9XTU5-F1
#
_cell.length_a   1.000
_cell.length_b   1.000
_cell.length_c   1.000
_cell.angle_alpha   90.00
_cell.angle_beta   90.00
_cell.angle_gamma   90.00
#
_symmetry.space_group_name_H-M   'P 1'
#
loop_
_entity.id
_entity.type
_entity.pdbx_description
1 polymer ?
#
loop_
_entity_poly.entity_id
_entity_poly.type
_entity_poly.pdbx_seq_one_letter_code
_entity_poly.pdbx_strand_id
1 'polypeptide(L)'
;GGGGGGGYRVGYRAPRAPRRLERRAISEPSSSKSSSEVFVEEEMSRRAQNAADAATETPEEAVAALEEDVARLDARRLALTTDLDAAYDACFGGVTVEFEIVVDEIAAADADDAEAEEKPPKPSTSKTTTTRTFDVMDEETFRAIGADDPAVVTALIDVAKSDAERWLTFQRDAHRHKLQRDRVVAELAAARAEL
;
A
#
# COMPACT_ATOMS: atom_id res chain seq x y z
N GLY A 1 82.44 -51.92 5.04
CA GLY A 1 82.88 -52.60 6.27
C GLY A 1 81.67 -52.85 7.13
N GLY A 2 81.56 -54.07 7.68
CA GLY A 2 80.59 -54.49 8.70
C GLY A 2 79.19 -54.78 8.17
N GLY A 3 78.62 -55.98 8.21
CA GLY A 3 79.04 -57.22 8.89
C GLY A 3 77.86 -57.78 9.70
N GLY A 4 77.61 -59.09 9.54
CA GLY A 4 76.78 -59.92 10.43
C GLY A 4 75.30 -59.97 10.02
N GLY A 5 74.73 -61.06 9.53
CA GLY A 5 75.07 -62.48 9.72
C GLY A 5 74.31 -63.02 10.93
N GLY A 6 73.26 -63.80 10.68
CA GLY A 6 72.47 -64.47 11.72
C GLY A 6 71.44 -65.40 11.10
N GLY A 7 71.79 -66.68 10.99
CA GLY A 7 71.10 -67.67 10.18
C GLY A 7 70.01 -68.50 10.88
N TYR A 8 69.07 -68.94 10.03
CA TYR A 8 68.43 -70.26 9.87
C TYR A 8 67.89 -71.05 11.08
N ARG A 9 66.60 -71.47 11.00
CA ARG A 9 66.12 -72.88 10.87
C ARG A 9 64.62 -72.85 10.48
N VAL A 10 64.22 -73.21 9.26
CA VAL A 10 63.81 -74.54 8.73
C VAL A 10 62.59 -75.17 9.43
N GLY A 11 61.49 -75.24 8.67
CA GLY A 11 60.36 -76.15 8.86
C GLY A 11 59.60 -76.32 7.55
N TYR A 12 59.64 -77.52 6.95
CA TYR A 12 58.97 -77.88 5.70
C TYR A 12 57.58 -78.48 5.98
N ARG A 13 56.51 -78.06 5.27
CA ARG A 13 55.46 -79.00 4.76
C ARG A 13 54.43 -78.39 3.78
N ALA A 14 54.51 -78.87 2.54
CA ALA A 14 53.47 -79.30 1.57
C ALA A 14 52.39 -78.34 0.98
N PRO A 15 51.88 -78.64 -0.25
CA PRO A 15 51.36 -77.66 -1.22
C PRO A 15 49.83 -77.77 -1.53
N ARG A 16 49.34 -76.89 -2.44
CA ARG A 16 48.01 -76.79 -3.12
C ARG A 16 47.10 -75.69 -2.52
N ALA A 17 46.36 -74.83 -3.25
CA ALA A 17 45.91 -74.72 -4.64
C ALA A 17 45.55 -73.23 -4.91
N PRO A 18 45.29 -72.75 -6.16
CA PRO A 18 45.08 -71.34 -6.42
C PRO A 18 43.68 -70.91 -5.97
N ARG A 19 43.59 -69.90 -5.08
CA ARG A 19 42.30 -69.27 -4.74
C ARG A 19 42.25 -67.86 -5.30
N ARG A 20 41.44 -67.75 -6.36
CA ARG A 20 40.68 -66.61 -6.87
C ARG A 20 41.07 -65.23 -6.30
N LEU A 21 41.53 -64.37 -7.19
CA LEU A 21 41.37 -62.93 -7.09
C LEU A 21 39.87 -62.60 -6.99
N GLU A 22 39.34 -62.52 -5.77
CA GLU A 22 38.08 -61.85 -5.53
C GLU A 22 38.34 -60.35 -5.58
N ARG A 23 38.13 -59.76 -6.75
CA ARG A 23 37.86 -58.32 -6.87
C ARG A 23 36.61 -58.05 -6.05
N ARG A 24 36.78 -57.56 -4.82
CA ARG A 24 35.73 -56.83 -4.11
C ARG A 24 35.44 -55.57 -4.93
N ALA A 25 34.44 -55.65 -5.80
CA ALA A 25 33.71 -54.46 -6.20
C ALA A 25 32.99 -53.98 -4.93
N ILE A 26 33.54 -52.96 -4.28
CA ILE A 26 32.76 -52.13 -3.36
C ILE A 26 31.83 -51.36 -4.30
N SER A 27 30.63 -51.90 -4.50
CA SER A 27 29.53 -51.18 -5.10
C SER A 27 29.13 -50.07 -4.11
N GLU A 28 29.79 -48.92 -4.23
CA GLU A 28 29.21 -47.67 -3.74
C GLU A 28 27.86 -47.50 -4.47
N PRO A 29 26.75 -47.21 -3.77
CA PRO A 29 25.53 -46.86 -4.45
C PRO A 29 25.79 -45.54 -5.19
N SER A 30 26.01 -45.61 -6.50
CA SER A 30 26.05 -44.41 -7.32
C SER A 30 24.67 -43.77 -7.23
N SER A 31 24.53 -42.72 -6.43
CA SER A 31 23.36 -41.86 -6.41
C SER A 31 23.32 -41.13 -7.75
N SER A 32 22.80 -41.81 -8.77
CA SER A 32 22.52 -41.24 -10.09
C SER A 32 21.20 -40.49 -10.04
N LYS A 33 21.05 -39.57 -9.08
CA LYS A 33 19.93 -38.64 -9.11
C LYS A 33 20.18 -37.67 -10.26
N SER A 34 19.23 -37.58 -11.17
CA SER A 34 19.27 -36.57 -12.22
C SER A 34 19.28 -35.18 -11.57
N SER A 35 19.94 -34.19 -12.17
CA SER A 35 19.94 -32.81 -11.66
C SER A 35 18.51 -32.26 -11.43
N SER A 36 17.53 -32.76 -12.20
CA SER A 36 16.11 -32.47 -12.01
C SER A 36 15.51 -33.09 -10.75
N GLU A 37 15.94 -34.30 -10.35
CA GLU A 37 15.47 -34.94 -9.12
C GLU A 37 16.05 -34.26 -7.88
N VAL A 38 17.32 -33.85 -7.93
CA VAL A 38 17.95 -33.07 -6.85
C VAL A 38 17.22 -31.74 -6.65
N PHE A 39 16.89 -31.04 -7.75
CA PHE A 39 16.12 -29.79 -7.68
C PHE A 39 14.71 -30.00 -7.11
N VAL A 40 14.03 -31.08 -7.49
CA VAL A 40 12.70 -31.40 -6.96
C VAL A 40 12.76 -31.77 -5.47
N GLU A 41 13.74 -32.57 -5.04
CA GLU A 41 13.94 -32.87 -3.62
C GLU A 41 14.29 -31.62 -2.81
N GLU A 42 15.09 -30.72 -3.36
CA GLU A 42 15.48 -29.47 -2.71
C GLU A 42 14.29 -28.50 -2.58
N GLU A 43 13.49 -28.32 -3.64
CA GLU A 43 12.26 -27.52 -3.59
C GLU A 43 11.19 -28.15 -2.68
N MET A 44 11.06 -29.47 -2.66
CA MET A 44 10.13 -30.16 -1.75
C MET A 44 10.59 -30.06 -0.29
N SER A 45 11.90 -30.16 -0.03
CA SER A 45 12.45 -29.97 1.31
C SER A 45 12.28 -28.53 1.78
N ARG A 46 12.50 -27.55 0.89
CA ARG A 46 12.31 -26.13 1.18
C ARG A 46 10.83 -25.79 1.43
N ARG A 47 9.91 -26.36 0.66
CA ARG A 47 8.45 -26.24 0.92
C ARG A 47 8.05 -26.92 2.23
N ALA A 48 8.62 -28.07 2.55
CA ALA A 48 8.36 -28.77 3.81
C ALA A 48 8.89 -27.96 5.01
N GLN A 49 10.05 -27.31 4.86
CA GLN A 49 10.61 -26.41 5.86
C GLN A 49 9.70 -25.19 6.07
N ASN A 50 9.28 -24.52 5.00
CA ASN A 50 8.35 -23.37 5.09
C ASN A 50 6.99 -23.77 5.70
N ALA A 51 6.49 -24.96 5.40
CA ALA A 51 5.25 -25.47 5.99
C ALA A 51 5.42 -25.84 7.47
N ALA A 52 6.60 -26.30 7.88
CA ALA A 52 6.92 -26.56 9.28
C ALA A 52 7.04 -25.24 10.07
N ASP A 53 7.70 -24.23 9.50
CA ASP A 53 7.82 -22.90 10.10
C ASP A 53 6.42 -22.26 10.28
N ALA A 54 5.56 -22.33 9.26
CA ALA A 54 4.16 -21.90 9.33
C ALA A 54 3.29 -22.71 10.31
N ALA A 55 3.67 -23.95 10.63
CA ALA A 55 2.99 -24.78 11.63
C ALA A 55 3.43 -24.47 13.07
N THR A 56 4.45 -23.63 13.25
CA THR A 56 4.95 -23.22 14.57
C THR A 56 4.27 -21.97 15.12
N GLU A 57 3.60 -21.18 14.26
CA GLU A 57 2.74 -20.08 14.72
C GLU A 57 1.47 -20.67 15.32
N THR A 58 1.27 -20.42 16.60
CA THR A 58 -0.01 -20.72 17.24
C THR A 58 -1.09 -19.81 16.63
N PRO A 59 -2.36 -20.25 16.57
CA PRO A 59 -3.45 -19.38 16.11
C PRO A 59 -3.53 -18.05 16.87
N GLU A 60 -3.12 -18.04 18.14
CA GLU A 60 -3.07 -16.83 18.98
C GLU A 60 -1.96 -15.87 18.52
N GLU A 61 -0.79 -16.38 18.14
CA GLU A 61 0.30 -15.56 17.58
C GLU A 61 -0.06 -15.00 16.20
N ALA A 62 -0.74 -15.79 15.36
CA ALA A 62 -1.21 -15.32 14.04
C ALA A 62 -2.26 -14.19 14.16
N VAL A 63 -3.20 -14.31 15.10
CA VAL A 63 -4.18 -13.25 15.40
C VAL A 63 -3.48 -12.01 15.96
N ALA A 64 -2.55 -12.16 16.90
CA ALA A 64 -1.80 -11.04 17.45
C ALA A 64 -0.98 -10.29 16.39
N ALA A 65 -0.35 -11.01 15.45
CA ALA A 65 0.36 -10.41 14.33
C ALA A 65 -0.59 -9.63 13.40
N LEU A 66 -1.77 -10.18 13.10
CA LEU A 66 -2.79 -9.50 12.30
C LEU A 66 -3.34 -8.23 13.00
N GLU A 67 -3.56 -8.29 14.33
CA GLU A 67 -3.97 -7.12 15.12
C GLU A 67 -2.91 -6.00 15.10
N GLU A 68 -1.63 -6.37 15.24
CA GLU A 68 -0.50 -5.43 15.12
C GLU A 68 -0.47 -4.78 13.73
N ASP A 69 -0.67 -5.58 12.67
CA ASP A 69 -0.71 -5.08 11.30
C ASP A 69 -1.90 -4.13 11.06
N VAL A 70 -3.08 -4.45 11.59
CA VAL A 70 -4.23 -3.53 11.55
C VAL A 70 -3.93 -2.23 12.27
N ALA A 71 -3.33 -2.27 13.46
CA ALA A 71 -2.96 -1.07 14.21
C ALA A 71 -1.94 -0.21 13.45
N ARG A 72 -0.93 -0.85 12.86
CA ARG A 72 0.11 -0.21 12.04
C ARG A 72 -0.48 0.45 10.79
N LEU A 73 -1.37 -0.24 10.08
CA LEU A 73 -2.05 0.29 8.90
C LEU A 73 -3.00 1.44 9.26
N ASP A 74 -3.72 1.35 10.38
CA ASP A 74 -4.63 2.41 10.83
C ASP A 74 -3.86 3.70 11.20
N ALA A 75 -2.72 3.55 11.90
CA ALA A 75 -1.81 4.66 12.18
C ALA A 75 -1.25 5.28 10.89
N ARG A 76 -0.88 4.44 9.91
CA ARG A 76 -0.40 4.92 8.60
C ARG A 76 -1.48 5.68 7.83
N ARG A 77 -2.73 5.19 7.85
CA ARG A 77 -3.88 5.86 7.25
C ARG A 77 -4.10 7.24 7.87
N LEU A 78 -4.03 7.33 9.21
CA LEU A 78 -4.21 8.60 9.92
C LEU A 78 -3.12 9.60 9.53
N ALA A 79 -1.85 9.18 9.53
CA ALA A 79 -0.74 10.03 9.11
C ALA A 79 -0.92 10.55 7.66
N LEU A 80 -1.30 9.68 6.72
CA LEU A 80 -1.57 10.08 5.34
C LEU A 80 -2.76 11.03 5.19
N THR A 81 -3.74 10.95 6.10
CA THR A 81 -4.88 11.88 6.13
C THR A 81 -4.41 13.24 6.61
N THR A 82 -3.63 13.30 7.70
CA THR A 82 -3.02 14.55 8.17
C THR A 82 -2.11 15.19 7.13
N ASP A 83 -1.29 14.42 6.42
CA ASP A 83 -0.44 14.91 5.34
C ASP A 83 -1.27 15.46 4.15
N LEU A 84 -2.42 14.86 3.88
CA LEU A 84 -3.35 15.32 2.85
C LEU A 84 -4.01 16.65 3.28
N ASP A 85 -4.51 16.73 4.51
CA ASP A 85 -5.13 17.94 5.05
C ASP A 85 -4.14 19.10 5.09
N ALA A 86 -2.88 18.83 5.47
CA ALA A 86 -1.82 19.83 5.40
C ALA A 86 -1.56 20.34 3.97
N ALA A 87 -1.69 19.48 2.96
CA ALA A 87 -1.56 19.90 1.55
C ALA A 87 -2.74 20.79 1.12
N TYR A 88 -3.97 20.47 1.55
CA TYR A 88 -5.14 21.32 1.31
C TYR A 88 -4.97 22.69 1.99
N ASP A 89 -4.54 22.71 3.25
CA ASP A 89 -4.37 23.93 4.01
C ASP A 89 -3.26 24.80 3.42
N ALA A 90 -2.13 24.20 3.02
CA ALA A 90 -1.05 24.93 2.36
C ALA A 90 -1.47 25.56 1.02
N CYS A 91 -2.45 24.98 0.33
CA CYS A 91 -2.90 25.47 -0.98
C CYS A 91 -4.06 26.47 -0.88
N PHE A 92 -4.99 26.26 0.05
CA PHE A 92 -6.27 26.96 0.12
C PHE A 92 -6.52 27.66 1.46
N GLY A 93 -5.74 27.36 2.50
CA GLY A 93 -5.79 28.02 3.80
C GLY A 93 -5.32 29.48 3.71
N GLY A 94 -5.98 30.34 4.47
CA GLY A 94 -5.80 31.80 4.44
C GLY A 94 -6.20 32.46 3.12
N VAL A 95 -6.83 31.74 2.19
CA VAL A 95 -7.22 32.29 0.88
C VAL A 95 -8.56 33.01 0.99
N THR A 96 -8.61 34.22 0.44
CA THR A 96 -9.84 34.97 0.24
C THR A 96 -10.25 34.91 -1.22
N VAL A 97 -11.50 34.53 -1.48
CA VAL A 97 -12.05 34.42 -2.83
C VAL A 97 -13.25 35.33 -2.99
N GLU A 98 -13.38 35.90 -4.18
CA GLU A 98 -14.56 36.62 -4.63
C GLU A 98 -15.32 35.75 -5.62
N PHE A 99 -16.63 35.59 -5.42
CA PHE A 99 -17.48 34.77 -6.27
C PHE A 99 -18.87 35.42 -6.43
N GLU A 100 -19.53 35.12 -7.55
CA GLU A 100 -20.87 35.62 -7.83
C GLU A 100 -21.92 34.68 -7.23
N ILE A 101 -22.79 35.21 -6.39
CA ILE A 101 -23.98 34.51 -5.93
C ILE A 101 -25.16 34.96 -6.79
N VAL A 102 -25.90 33.99 -7.32
CA VAL A 102 -27.18 34.24 -7.99
C VAL A 102 -28.24 34.34 -6.89
N VAL A 103 -28.75 35.54 -6.67
CA VAL A 103 -29.87 35.77 -5.75
C VAL A 103 -31.13 35.80 -6.59
N ASP A 104 -32.01 34.83 -6.37
CA ASP A 104 -33.38 34.90 -6.88
C ASP A 104 -34.12 35.98 -6.09
N GLU A 105 -34.23 37.17 -6.68
CA GLU A 105 -35.09 38.21 -6.13
C GLU A 105 -36.54 37.74 -6.28
N ILE A 106 -37.12 37.24 -5.18
CA ILE A 106 -38.58 37.16 -5.07
C ILE A 106 -39.04 38.60 -4.92
N ALA A 107 -39.49 39.19 -6.03
CA ALA A 107 -40.20 40.46 -5.99
C ALA A 107 -41.37 40.29 -5.00
N ALA A 108 -41.27 40.90 -3.82
CA ALA A 108 -42.40 41.08 -2.93
C ALA A 108 -43.39 41.94 -3.72
N ALA A 109 -44.44 41.31 -4.23
CA ALA A 109 -45.55 42.04 -4.81
C ALA A 109 -46.19 42.84 -3.68
N ASP A 110 -45.89 44.14 -3.62
CA ASP A 110 -46.65 45.09 -2.82
C ASP A 110 -48.09 45.03 -3.32
N ALA A 111 -48.95 44.39 -2.54
CA ALA A 111 -50.37 44.28 -2.79
C ALA A 111 -51.04 45.59 -2.39
N ASP A 112 -50.98 46.60 -3.26
CA ASP A 112 -51.86 47.75 -3.26
C ASP A 112 -51.83 48.38 -4.66
N ASP A 113 -52.61 47.82 -5.59
CA ASP A 113 -53.68 48.52 -6.32
C ASP A 113 -54.19 47.63 -7.46
N ALA A 114 -55.48 47.75 -7.74
CA ALA A 114 -56.22 46.90 -8.64
C ALA A 114 -55.94 47.19 -10.13
N GLU A 115 -56.17 46.16 -10.95
CA GLU A 115 -56.34 46.23 -12.41
C GLU A 115 -55.12 46.59 -13.28
N ALA A 116 -54.20 45.63 -13.42
CA ALA A 116 -53.50 45.44 -14.69
C ALA A 116 -53.28 43.93 -14.90
N GLU A 117 -53.64 43.41 -16.09
CA GLU A 117 -53.14 42.11 -16.55
C GLU A 117 -51.63 42.20 -16.79
N GLU A 118 -50.86 42.23 -15.71
CA GLU A 118 -49.41 42.19 -15.76
C GLU A 118 -48.98 40.72 -15.85
N LYS A 119 -48.34 40.39 -16.98
CA LYS A 119 -47.55 39.16 -17.12
C LYS A 119 -46.76 38.92 -15.84
N PRO A 120 -46.68 37.68 -15.32
CA PRO A 120 -45.87 37.41 -14.14
C PRO A 120 -44.45 37.95 -14.39
N PRO A 121 -43.87 38.71 -13.44
CA PRO A 121 -42.54 39.26 -13.60
C PRO A 121 -41.59 38.10 -13.92
N LYS A 122 -40.79 38.27 -15.00
CA LYS A 122 -39.73 37.30 -15.29
C LYS A 122 -38.81 37.28 -14.06
N PRO A 123 -38.40 36.09 -13.57
CA PRO A 123 -37.41 36.04 -12.49
C PRO A 123 -36.17 36.80 -12.97
N SER A 124 -35.88 37.91 -12.29
CA SER A 124 -34.65 38.66 -12.49
C SER A 124 -33.61 38.01 -11.60
N THR A 125 -32.67 37.30 -12.22
CA THR A 125 -31.51 36.76 -11.50
C THR A 125 -30.49 37.89 -11.34
N SER A 126 -30.43 38.46 -10.13
CA SER A 126 -29.41 39.44 -9.79
C SER A 126 -28.14 38.73 -9.36
N LYS A 127 -26.99 39.13 -9.90
CA LYS A 127 -25.67 38.61 -9.54
C LYS A 127 -25.02 39.56 -8.56
N THR A 128 -24.72 39.09 -7.36
CA THR A 128 -23.99 39.87 -6.35
C THR A 128 -22.62 39.24 -6.11
N THR A 129 -21.56 40.05 -6.23
CA THR A 129 -20.19 39.62 -5.86
C THR A 129 -20.08 39.56 -4.34
N THR A 130 -19.69 38.40 -3.82
CA THR A 130 -19.47 38.15 -2.40
C THR A 130 -18.03 37.71 -2.18
N THR A 131 -17.45 38.14 -1.06
CA THR A 131 -16.09 37.75 -0.65
C THR A 131 -16.18 36.79 0.52
N ARG A 132 -15.41 35.69 0.49
CA ARG A 132 -15.29 34.75 1.60
C ARG A 132 -13.83 34.36 1.84
N THR A 133 -13.45 34.30 3.10
CA THR A 133 -12.12 33.87 3.55
C THR A 133 -12.21 32.48 4.17
N PHE A 134 -11.22 31.65 3.88
CA PHE A 134 -11.08 30.31 4.42
C PHE A 134 -9.80 30.22 5.24
N ASP A 135 -9.91 30.33 6.56
CA ASP A 135 -8.73 30.37 7.45
C ASP A 135 -7.98 29.04 7.48
N VAL A 136 -8.73 27.93 7.52
CA VAL A 136 -8.20 26.56 7.49
C VAL A 136 -8.96 25.77 6.42
N MET A 137 -8.26 24.94 5.67
CA MET A 137 -8.87 24.06 4.66
C MET A 137 -8.33 22.63 4.75
N ASP A 138 -9.21 21.67 5.02
CA ASP A 138 -8.93 20.22 4.91
C ASP A 138 -9.69 19.59 3.73
N GLU A 139 -9.46 18.30 3.44
CA GLU A 139 -10.13 17.62 2.31
C GLU A 139 -11.66 17.62 2.48
N GLU A 140 -12.15 17.40 3.70
CA GLU A 140 -13.58 17.28 4.00
C GLU A 140 -14.29 18.61 3.82
N THR A 141 -13.73 19.70 4.33
CA THR A 141 -14.22 21.06 4.21
C THR A 141 -14.23 21.48 2.75
N PHE A 142 -13.15 21.24 2.00
CA PHE A 142 -13.10 21.54 0.57
C PHE A 142 -14.20 20.82 -0.19
N ARG A 143 -14.45 19.54 0.14
CA ARG A 143 -15.50 18.73 -0.47
C ARG A 143 -16.90 19.22 -0.09
N ALA A 144 -17.13 19.57 1.17
CA ALA A 144 -18.40 20.09 1.66
C ALA A 144 -18.76 21.40 0.95
N ILE A 145 -17.79 22.33 0.83
CA ILE A 145 -17.98 23.57 0.08
C ILE A 145 -18.33 23.27 -1.38
N GLY A 146 -17.67 22.30 -2.01
CA GLY A 146 -17.98 21.93 -3.40
C GLY A 146 -19.34 21.28 -3.61
N ALA A 147 -19.92 20.67 -2.58
CA ALA A 147 -21.27 20.13 -2.61
C ALA A 147 -22.32 21.23 -2.42
N ASP A 148 -22.05 22.19 -1.54
CA ASP A 148 -22.97 23.27 -1.20
C ASP A 148 -22.94 24.42 -2.22
N ASP A 149 -21.74 24.85 -2.63
CA ASP A 149 -21.51 25.98 -3.51
C ASP A 149 -20.33 25.74 -4.46
N PRO A 150 -20.57 25.11 -5.63
CA PRO A 150 -19.53 24.82 -6.61
C PRO A 150 -18.80 26.07 -7.12
N ALA A 151 -19.45 27.24 -7.15
CA ALA A 151 -18.86 28.48 -7.65
C ALA A 151 -17.71 28.96 -6.74
N VAL A 152 -17.85 28.75 -5.43
CA VAL A 152 -16.80 29.04 -4.45
C VAL A 152 -15.56 28.16 -4.69
N VAL A 153 -15.76 26.86 -4.94
CA VAL A 153 -14.65 25.95 -5.23
C VAL A 153 -13.96 26.31 -6.54
N THR A 154 -14.71 26.70 -7.57
CA THR A 154 -14.13 27.21 -8.82
C THR A 154 -13.26 28.44 -8.55
N ALA A 155 -13.75 29.41 -7.77
CA ALA A 155 -12.99 30.59 -7.41
C ALA A 155 -11.72 30.24 -6.60
N LEU A 156 -11.80 29.30 -5.66
CA LEU A 156 -10.64 28.81 -4.89
C LEU A 156 -9.58 28.18 -5.80
N ILE A 157 -10.01 27.35 -6.75
CA ILE A 157 -9.10 26.71 -7.72
C ILE A 157 -8.47 27.76 -8.63
N ASP A 158 -9.21 28.77 -9.06
CA ASP A 158 -8.69 29.81 -9.95
C ASP A 158 -7.69 30.72 -9.23
N VAL A 159 -7.94 31.06 -7.97
CA VAL A 159 -6.94 31.73 -7.12
C VAL A 159 -5.72 30.84 -6.90
N ALA A 160 -5.89 29.55 -6.63
CA ALA A 160 -4.77 28.64 -6.45
C ALA A 160 -3.90 28.51 -7.71
N LYS A 161 -4.50 28.45 -8.90
CA LYS A 161 -3.77 28.38 -10.18
C LYS A 161 -2.96 29.64 -10.50
N SER A 162 -3.27 30.77 -9.87
CA SER A 162 -2.48 32.01 -10.04
C SER A 162 -1.06 31.87 -9.49
N ASP A 163 -0.86 30.97 -8.52
CA ASP A 163 0.44 30.54 -8.02
C ASP A 163 0.77 29.13 -8.54
N ALA A 164 1.50 29.09 -9.66
CA ALA A 164 1.82 27.84 -10.35
C ALA A 164 2.65 26.87 -9.48
N GLU A 165 3.54 27.38 -8.63
CA GLU A 165 4.39 26.53 -7.78
C GLU A 165 3.58 25.89 -6.66
N ARG A 166 2.75 26.69 -5.98
CA ARG A 166 1.85 26.20 -4.94
C ARG A 166 0.85 25.21 -5.50
N TRP A 167 0.28 25.49 -6.67
CA TRP A 167 -0.68 24.61 -7.33
C TRP A 167 -0.07 23.28 -7.75
N LEU A 168 1.11 23.28 -8.38
CA LEU A 168 1.79 22.04 -8.79
C LEU A 168 2.21 21.18 -7.59
N THR A 169 2.69 21.82 -6.53
CA THR A 169 3.03 21.15 -5.27
C THR A 169 1.80 20.46 -4.68
N PHE A 170 0.69 21.18 -4.57
CA PHE A 170 -0.58 20.62 -4.12
C PHE A 170 -1.01 19.43 -4.98
N GLN A 171 -1.02 19.56 -6.31
CA GLN A 171 -1.43 18.48 -7.20
C GLN A 171 -0.58 17.21 -7.01
N ARG A 172 0.75 17.37 -6.90
CA ARG A 172 1.66 16.24 -6.68
C ARG A 172 1.40 15.58 -5.33
N ASP A 173 1.33 16.37 -4.27
CA ASP A 173 1.32 15.87 -2.91
C ASP A 173 -0.07 15.31 -2.55
N ALA A 174 -1.14 16.04 -2.88
CA ALA A 174 -2.51 15.57 -2.65
C ALA A 174 -2.82 14.28 -3.43
N HIS A 175 -2.43 14.19 -4.70
CA HIS A 175 -2.62 12.97 -5.50
C HIS A 175 -1.84 11.79 -4.93
N ARG A 176 -0.57 12.01 -4.55
CA ARG A 176 0.27 10.98 -3.94
C ARG A 176 -0.30 10.48 -2.62
N HIS A 177 -0.65 11.38 -1.70
CA HIS A 177 -1.19 10.99 -0.39
C HIS A 177 -2.52 10.27 -0.52
N LYS A 178 -3.40 10.73 -1.43
CA LYS A 178 -4.69 10.06 -1.69
C LYS A 178 -4.52 8.64 -2.19
N LEU A 179 -3.67 8.41 -3.20
CA LEU A 179 -3.41 7.06 -3.71
C LEU A 179 -2.81 6.13 -2.64
N GLN A 180 -1.88 6.65 -1.83
CA GLN A 180 -1.29 5.87 -0.74
C GLN A 180 -2.32 5.55 0.34
N ARG A 181 -3.17 6.51 0.69
CA ARG A 181 -4.24 6.32 1.68
C ARG A 181 -5.23 5.28 1.18
N ASP A 182 -5.70 5.39 -0.06
CA ASP A 182 -6.68 4.46 -0.63
C ASP A 182 -6.15 3.03 -0.66
N ARG A 183 -4.86 2.86 -0.98
CA ARG A 183 -4.18 1.56 -0.88
C ARG A 183 -4.14 1.03 0.56
N VAL A 184 -3.75 1.86 1.53
CA VAL A 184 -3.70 1.46 2.96
C VAL A 184 -5.10 1.12 3.47
N VAL A 185 -6.13 1.85 3.05
CA VAL A 185 -7.53 1.57 3.41
C VAL A 185 -7.97 0.21 2.87
N ALA A 186 -7.60 -0.13 1.63
CA ALA A 186 -7.88 -1.45 1.06
C ALA A 186 -7.14 -2.58 1.79
N GLU A 187 -5.86 -2.39 2.09
CA GLU A 187 -5.05 -3.35 2.86
C GLU A 187 -5.62 -3.55 4.27
N LEU A 188 -6.03 -2.46 4.93
CA LEU A 188 -6.65 -2.50 6.26
C LEU A 188 -8.02 -3.20 6.24
N ALA A 189 -8.83 -3.00 5.20
CA ALA A 189 -10.10 -3.70 5.03
C ALA A 189 -9.88 -5.21 4.83
N ALA A 190 -8.84 -5.60 4.09
CA ALA A 190 -8.46 -7.01 3.93
C ALA A 190 -7.98 -7.62 5.25
N ALA A 191 -7.05 -6.96 5.95
CA ALA A 191 -6.54 -7.45 7.24
C ALA A 191 -7.66 -7.59 8.30
N ARG A 192 -8.62 -6.66 8.34
CA ARG A 192 -9.80 -6.76 9.22
C ARG A 192 -10.79 -7.86 8.83
N ALA A 193 -10.78 -8.32 7.58
CA ALA A 193 -11.62 -9.43 7.14
C ALA A 193 -10.99 -10.81 7.45
N GLU A 194 -9.68 -10.84 7.71
CA GLU A 194 -8.93 -12.03 8.10
C GLU A 194 -8.88 -12.24 9.63
N LEU A 195 -9.10 -11.18 10.41
CA LEU A 195 -9.37 -11.22 11.85
C LEU A 195 -10.78 -11.72 12.16
#